data_AF-A0A914GEN6-F1
#
_entry.id   AF-A0A914GEN6-F1
#
_cell.length_a   1.000
_cell.length_b   1.000
_cell.length_c   1.000
_cell.angle_alpha   90.00
_cell.angle_beta   90.00
_cell.angle_gamma   90.00
#
_symmetry.space_group_name_H-M   'P 1'
#
loop_
_entity.id
_entity.type
_entity.pdbx_description
1 polymer ?
#
loop_
_entity_poly.entity_id
_entity_poly.type
_entity_poly.pdbx_seq_one_letter_code
_entity_poly.pdbx_strand_id
1 'polypeptide(L)'
;MNPSTHRLELRRRRLLSLQAWAKKEQSAKEMLYSKTKDLQFLTLSGFVDNTFKENLDKSNPSSNRVKSSMISNEVDILHPELTVEPEKPKHGVRLSDIEFTHGHWCFDTPGTVSREQVLDLYTLDELITLVPRKLIIPRFAVIKPGQSLLFGGTARLDFLST
;
A
#
# COMPACT_ATOMS: atom_id res chain seq x y z
N MET A 1 1.42 -11.16 15.50
CA MET A 1 2.79 -10.67 15.76
C MET A 1 2.74 -9.75 16.96
N ASN A 2 2.91 -10.30 18.16
CA ASN A 2 3.27 -9.48 19.31
C ASN A 2 4.78 -9.20 19.17
N PRO A 3 5.20 -7.98 18.79
CA PRO A 3 6.60 -7.74 18.49
C PRO A 3 7.43 -7.87 19.77
N SER A 4 8.53 -8.62 19.71
CA SER A 4 9.47 -8.70 20.83
C SER A 4 10.04 -7.32 21.15
N THR A 5 10.49 -7.12 22.39
CA THR A 5 11.13 -5.87 22.85
C THR A 5 12.28 -5.44 21.92
N HIS A 6 13.09 -6.39 21.48
CA HIS A 6 14.16 -6.15 20.50
C HIS A 6 13.63 -5.63 19.15
N ARG A 7 12.55 -6.22 18.62
CA ARG A 7 11.92 -5.78 17.37
C ARG A 7 11.30 -4.39 17.49
N LEU A 8 10.72 -4.06 18.65
CA LEU A 8 10.22 -2.71 18.94
C LEU A 8 11.35 -1.68 18.96
N GLU A 9 12.49 -2.01 19.57
CA GLU A 9 13.65 -1.10 19.61
C GLU A 9 14.24 -0.85 18.22
N LEU A 10 14.37 -1.88 17.38
CA LEU A 10 14.79 -1.70 15.98
C LEU A 10 13.83 -0.77 15.21
N ARG A 11 12.51 -0.94 15.41
CA ARG A 11 11.51 -0.05 14.80
C ARG A 11 11.64 1.37 15.34
N ARG A 12 11.85 1.55 16.65
CA ARG A 12 12.07 2.86 17.27
C ARG A 12 13.26 3.57 16.63
N ARG A 13 14.40 2.90 16.49
CA ARG A 13 15.61 3.45 15.86
C ARG A 13 15.35 3.92 14.43
N ARG A 14 14.65 3.11 13.62
CA ARG A 14 14.24 3.50 12.26
C ARG A 14 13.33 4.73 12.24
N LEU A 15 12.35 4.78 13.15
CA LEU A 15 11.45 5.93 13.22
C LEU A 15 12.18 7.20 13.64
N LEU A 16 13.11 7.10 14.60
CA LEU A 16 13.97 8.21 15.00
C LEU A 16 14.85 8.70 13.84
N SER A 17 15.44 7.79 13.06
CA SER A 17 16.24 8.19 11.89
C SER A 17 15.39 8.86 10.79
N LEU A 18 14.12 8.48 10.65
CA LEU A 18 13.20 9.08 9.68
C LEU A 18 12.58 10.40 10.15
N GLN A 19 12.66 10.74 11.43
CA GLN A 19 12.01 11.91 12.00
C GLN A 19 12.49 13.22 11.35
N ALA A 20 13.80 13.36 11.11
CA ALA A 20 14.37 14.53 10.44
C ALA A 20 13.86 14.68 8.99
N TRP A 21 13.76 13.56 8.27
CA TRP A 21 13.23 13.53 6.92
C TRP A 21 11.75 13.90 6.89
N ALA A 22 10.94 13.33 7.78
CA ALA A 22 9.51 13.65 7.89
C ALA A 22 9.28 15.14 8.16
N LYS A 23 10.08 15.75 9.05
CA LYS A 23 10.00 17.20 9.32
C LYS A 23 10.38 18.02 8.08
N LYS A 24 11.45 17.64 7.38
CA LYS A 24 11.88 18.30 6.15
C LYS A 24 10.83 18.19 5.04
N GLU A 25 10.23 17.01 4.89
CA GLU A 25 9.15 16.75 3.93
C GLU A 25 7.94 17.64 4.24
N GLN A 26 7.52 17.74 5.51
CA GLN A 26 6.42 18.60 5.92
C GLN A 26 6.69 20.07 5.58
N SER A 27 7.86 20.60 5.93
CA SER A 27 8.22 21.99 5.58
C SER A 27 8.27 22.22 4.06
N ALA A 28 8.72 21.22 3.29
CA ALA A 28 8.70 21.31 1.82
C ALA A 28 7.26 21.35 1.27
N LYS A 29 6.35 20.53 1.81
CA LYS A 29 4.92 20.54 1.46
C LYS A 29 4.28 21.89 1.76
N GLU A 30 4.54 22.47 2.93
CA GLU A 30 4.04 23.80 3.31
C GLU A 30 4.54 24.89 2.35
N MET A 31 5.82 24.84 1.95
CA MET A 31 6.38 25.77 0.98
C MET A 31 5.72 25.63 -0.40
N LEU A 32 5.56 24.39 -0.88
CA LEU A 32 4.91 24.10 -2.16
C LEU A 32 3.44 24.54 -2.15
N TYR A 33 2.72 24.27 -1.07
CA TYR A 33 1.37 24.76 -0.86
C TYR A 33 1.32 26.29 -0.88
N SER A 34 2.23 26.97 -0.20
CA SER A 34 2.25 28.43 -0.19
C SER A 34 2.42 29.04 -1.58
N LYS A 35 3.19 28.38 -2.46
CA LYS A 35 3.45 28.82 -3.84
C LYS A 35 2.33 28.47 -4.80
N THR A 36 1.85 27.22 -4.77
CA THR A 36 0.91 26.67 -5.75
C THR A 36 -0.55 26.81 -5.35
N LYS A 37 -0.82 26.89 -4.03
CA LYS A 37 -2.14 26.79 -3.41
C LYS A 37 -2.91 25.51 -3.73
N ASP A 38 -2.21 24.45 -4.13
CA ASP A 38 -2.83 23.14 -4.38
C ASP A 38 -3.01 22.34 -3.08
N LEU A 39 -4.26 21.95 -2.79
CA LEU A 39 -4.66 21.19 -1.60
C LEU A 39 -4.01 19.81 -1.51
N GLN A 40 -3.48 19.27 -2.62
CA GLN A 40 -2.75 17.99 -2.61
C GLN A 40 -1.60 18.00 -1.59
N PHE A 41 -0.92 19.14 -1.41
CA PHE A 41 0.19 19.25 -0.48
C PHE A 41 -0.23 19.32 0.99
N LEU A 42 -1.52 19.56 1.29
CA LEU A 42 -2.09 19.52 2.64
C LEU A 42 -2.63 18.13 3.03
N THR A 43 -2.63 17.17 2.10
CA THR A 43 -3.15 15.83 2.38
C THR A 43 -2.26 15.09 3.37
N LEU A 44 -2.88 14.44 4.36
CA LEU A 44 -2.17 13.57 5.29
C LEU A 44 -1.60 12.38 4.52
N SER A 45 -0.29 12.41 4.32
CA SER A 45 0.46 11.43 3.55
C SER A 45 1.72 11.08 4.33
N GLY A 46 2.10 9.80 4.29
CA GLY A 46 3.24 9.29 5.05
C GLY A 46 3.89 8.11 4.35
N PHE A 47 5.18 7.96 4.58
CA PHE A 47 5.95 6.85 4.06
C PHE A 47 5.67 5.57 4.85
N VAL A 48 5.21 4.51 4.16
CA VAL A 48 4.97 3.20 4.74
C VAL A 48 6.10 2.26 4.35
N ASP A 49 6.82 1.74 5.34
CA ASP A 49 7.97 0.88 5.12
C ASP A 49 8.15 -0.15 6.25
N ASN A 50 8.89 -1.21 5.96
CA ASN A 50 9.08 -2.37 6.83
C ASN A 50 10.49 -2.40 7.42
N THR A 51 10.57 -2.32 8.74
CA THR A 51 11.83 -2.39 9.51
C THR A 51 12.62 -3.69 9.27
N PHE A 52 11.97 -4.80 8.91
CA PHE A 52 12.60 -6.12 8.90
C PHE A 52 12.91 -6.66 7.49
N LYS A 53 12.58 -5.92 6.43
CA LYS A 53 12.84 -6.36 5.03
C LYS A 53 14.32 -6.61 4.76
N GLU A 54 15.20 -5.73 5.20
CA GLU A 54 16.65 -5.89 4.94
C GLU A 54 17.24 -7.17 5.54
N ASN A 55 16.68 -7.70 6.62
CA ASN A 55 17.15 -8.96 7.21
C ASN A 55 16.59 -10.18 6.48
N LEU A 56 15.36 -10.09 5.97
CA LEU A 56 14.78 -11.10 5.09
C LEU A 56 15.55 -11.20 3.77
N ASP A 57 15.96 -10.06 3.21
CA ASP A 57 16.72 -10.02 1.96
C ASP A 57 18.16 -10.51 2.13
N LYS A 58 18.71 -10.46 3.36
CA LYS A 58 20.02 -11.04 3.71
C LYS A 58 19.95 -12.53 4.03
N SER A 59 18.84 -13.02 4.59
CA SER A 59 18.62 -14.44 4.85
C SER A 59 18.22 -15.21 3.60
N ASN A 60 17.66 -14.52 2.61
CA ASN A 60 17.54 -15.04 1.25
C ASN A 60 18.91 -14.99 0.57
N PRO A 61 19.56 -16.14 0.27
CA PRO A 61 20.80 -16.11 -0.48
C PRO A 61 20.54 -15.50 -1.85
N SER A 62 21.18 -14.36 -2.09
CA SER A 62 21.15 -13.59 -3.33
C SER A 62 21.53 -14.44 -4.56
N SER A 63 20.57 -15.13 -5.13
CA SER A 63 20.69 -15.74 -6.46
C SER A 63 20.60 -14.64 -7.51
N ASN A 64 21.67 -13.86 -7.69
CA ASN A 64 22.00 -13.23 -8.98
C ASN A 64 23.30 -12.40 -9.01
N ARG A 65 24.08 -12.25 -7.92
CA ARG A 65 25.34 -11.48 -8.01
C ARG A 65 26.54 -12.22 -8.61
N VAL A 66 26.47 -13.54 -8.83
CA VAL A 66 27.64 -14.36 -9.20
C VAL A 66 27.63 -14.88 -10.66
N LYS A 67 26.55 -14.66 -11.43
CA LYS A 67 26.44 -15.25 -12.79
C LYS A 67 27.30 -14.58 -13.89
N SER A 68 28.17 -13.63 -13.57
CA SER A 68 28.94 -12.89 -14.58
C SER A 68 30.41 -13.31 -14.75
N SER A 69 30.97 -14.17 -13.89
CA SER A 69 32.44 -14.35 -13.86
C SER A 69 32.98 -15.76 -14.14
N MET A 70 32.16 -16.78 -14.43
CA MET A 70 32.68 -18.15 -14.65
C MET A 70 31.98 -18.92 -15.78
N ILE A 71 31.67 -18.25 -16.90
CA ILE A 71 31.39 -18.95 -18.18
C ILE A 71 32.69 -18.91 -18.99
N SER A 72 33.67 -19.73 -18.60
CA SER A 72 34.84 -20.06 -19.42
C SER A 72 35.50 -21.30 -18.82
N ASN A 73 35.10 -22.47 -19.32
CA ASN A 73 35.95 -23.62 -19.68
C ASN A 73 35.14 -24.92 -19.54
N GLU A 74 34.95 -25.56 -20.69
CA GLU A 74 34.48 -26.94 -20.81
C GLU A 74 35.57 -27.93 -20.37
N VAL A 75 35.17 -29.10 -19.85
CA VAL A 75 35.48 -30.46 -20.35
C VAL A 75 35.08 -31.53 -19.32
N ASP A 76 34.40 -32.55 -19.85
CA ASP A 76 33.96 -33.89 -19.39
C ASP A 76 34.45 -34.52 -18.07
N ILE A 77 33.56 -35.32 -17.42
CA ILE A 77 33.64 -36.80 -17.29
C ILE A 77 32.49 -37.36 -16.41
N LEU A 78 31.97 -38.51 -16.85
CA LEU A 78 30.85 -39.34 -16.37
C LEU A 78 30.94 -39.84 -14.91
N HIS A 79 29.82 -39.80 -14.16
CA HIS A 79 29.42 -40.77 -13.11
C HIS A 79 27.90 -40.70 -12.88
N PRO A 80 27.11 -41.79 -13.01
CA PRO A 80 25.72 -41.83 -12.62
C PRO A 80 25.60 -42.48 -11.24
N GLU A 81 25.58 -41.68 -10.18
CA GLU A 81 25.30 -42.16 -8.83
C GLU A 81 24.13 -41.37 -8.25
N LEU A 82 23.19 -42.09 -7.63
CA LEU A 82 21.89 -41.61 -7.15
C LEU A 82 22.01 -40.32 -6.32
N THR A 83 21.86 -39.17 -6.97
CA THR A 83 21.67 -37.89 -6.30
C THR A 83 20.20 -37.73 -5.99
N VAL A 84 19.85 -37.88 -4.71
CA VAL A 84 18.66 -37.25 -4.14
C VAL A 84 18.73 -35.78 -4.55
N GLU A 85 17.91 -35.40 -5.53
CA GLU A 85 17.80 -34.02 -5.98
C GLU A 85 17.56 -33.15 -4.73
N PRO A 86 18.46 -32.23 -4.36
CA PRO A 86 18.17 -31.29 -3.30
C PRO A 86 16.96 -30.49 -3.78
N GLU A 87 15.82 -30.63 -3.11
CA GLU A 87 14.61 -29.91 -3.46
C GLU A 87 14.98 -28.45 -3.66
N LYS A 88 14.85 -27.96 -4.90
CA LYS A 88 15.11 -26.56 -5.25
C LYS A 88 14.42 -25.70 -4.19
N PRO A 89 15.13 -24.79 -3.50
CA PRO A 89 14.51 -23.94 -2.50
C PRO A 89 13.36 -23.21 -3.19
N LYS A 90 12.12 -23.59 -2.86
CA LYS A 90 10.92 -23.00 -3.44
C LYS A 90 10.95 -21.53 -3.02
N HIS A 91 11.26 -20.66 -3.96
CA HIS A 91 11.34 -19.22 -3.73
C HIS A 91 9.93 -18.73 -3.39
N GLY A 92 9.67 -18.56 -2.10
CA GLY A 92 8.39 -18.13 -1.58
C GLY A 92 8.42 -18.14 -0.06
N VAL A 93 7.94 -17.07 0.56
CA VAL A 93 7.75 -16.98 2.01
C VAL A 93 6.83 -18.12 2.43
N ARG A 94 7.31 -19.06 3.24
CA ARG A 94 6.47 -20.13 3.76
C ARG A 94 5.83 -19.65 5.05
N LEU A 95 4.51 -19.74 5.13
CA LEU A 95 3.77 -19.39 6.36
C LEU A 95 4.21 -20.23 7.58
N SER A 96 4.85 -21.38 7.33
CA SER A 96 5.41 -22.28 8.33
C SER A 96 6.76 -21.86 8.90
N ASP A 97 7.44 -20.84 8.35
CA ASP A 97 8.74 -20.44 8.86
C ASP A 97 8.62 -19.88 10.28
N ILE A 98 9.64 -20.14 11.10
CA ILE A 98 9.67 -19.76 12.53
C ILE A 98 9.33 -18.27 12.71
N GLU A 99 9.72 -17.42 11.76
CA GLU A 99 9.44 -15.98 11.79
C GLU A 99 7.95 -15.63 11.68
N PHE A 100 7.14 -16.48 11.03
CA PHE A 100 5.70 -16.28 10.79
C PHE A 100 4.80 -17.18 11.63
N THR A 101 5.34 -18.17 12.34
CA THR A 101 4.59 -19.06 13.26
C THR A 101 3.68 -18.33 14.25
N HIS A 102 4.13 -17.20 14.78
CA HIS A 102 3.38 -16.35 15.73
C HIS A 102 2.82 -15.07 15.05
N GLY A 103 2.76 -15.08 13.71
CA GLY A 103 2.18 -14.03 12.90
C GLY A 103 0.67 -13.91 13.12
N HIS A 104 0.13 -12.71 12.93
CA HIS A 104 -1.31 -12.59 12.69
C HIS A 104 -1.50 -12.52 11.19
N TRP A 105 -2.43 -13.30 10.68
CA TRP A 105 -2.76 -13.36 9.26
C TRP A 105 -4.04 -12.56 9.04
N CYS A 106 -4.01 -11.69 8.04
CA CYS A 106 -5.21 -11.08 7.52
C CYS A 106 -5.65 -11.94 6.33
N PHE A 107 -6.74 -12.69 6.49
CA PHE A 107 -7.32 -13.46 5.41
C PHE A 107 -8.28 -12.55 4.65
N ASP A 108 -8.00 -12.33 3.37
CA ASP A 108 -8.90 -11.58 2.52
C ASP A 108 -10.18 -12.39 2.29
N THR A 109 -11.32 -11.83 2.66
CA THR A 109 -12.62 -12.43 2.41
C THR A 109 -13.11 -11.98 1.04
N PRO A 110 -13.82 -12.84 0.28
CA PRO A 110 -14.39 -12.43 -0.99
C PRO A 110 -15.29 -11.21 -0.79
N GLY A 111 -15.13 -10.21 -1.66
CA GLY A 111 -15.94 -9.00 -1.62
C GLY A 111 -17.43 -9.32 -1.80
N THR A 112 -18.28 -8.69 -0.99
CA THR A 112 -19.74 -8.81 -1.11
C THR A 112 -20.29 -7.68 -1.96
N VAL A 113 -21.18 -7.99 -2.91
CA VAL A 113 -21.92 -7.00 -3.70
C VAL A 113 -23.33 -6.88 -3.14
N SER A 114 -23.72 -5.67 -2.74
CA SER A 114 -25.08 -5.39 -2.29
C SER A 114 -25.96 -5.00 -3.47
N ARG A 115 -27.15 -5.60 -3.59
CA ARG A 115 -28.11 -5.25 -4.65
C ARG A 115 -28.68 -3.84 -4.53
N GLU A 116 -28.56 -3.22 -3.34
CA GLU A 116 -29.06 -1.87 -3.06
C GLU A 116 -27.96 -0.80 -3.24
N GLN A 117 -26.81 -1.18 -3.80
CA GLN A 117 -25.70 -0.26 -4.02
C GLN A 117 -26.02 0.72 -5.16
N VAL A 118 -25.99 2.02 -4.85
CA VAL A 118 -26.26 3.09 -5.83
C VAL A 118 -25.27 3.10 -6.99
N LEU A 119 -24.04 2.61 -6.80
CA LEU A 119 -23.03 2.55 -7.87
C LEU A 119 -23.44 1.64 -9.04
N ASP A 120 -24.27 0.63 -8.79
CA ASP A 120 -24.69 -0.34 -9.82
C ASP A 120 -25.69 0.26 -10.81
N LEU A 121 -26.24 1.45 -10.52
CA LEU A 121 -27.14 2.19 -11.40
C LEU A 121 -26.39 2.90 -12.54
N TYR A 122 -25.08 3.05 -12.44
CA TYR A 122 -24.26 3.84 -13.35
C TYR A 122 -23.47 2.98 -14.32
N THR A 123 -23.24 3.53 -15.50
CA THR A 123 -22.27 3.00 -16.45
C THR A 123 -20.83 3.26 -15.98
N LEU A 124 -19.86 2.55 -16.57
CA LEU A 124 -18.44 2.72 -16.24
C LEU A 124 -17.96 4.17 -16.44
N ASP A 125 -18.40 4.82 -17.52
CA ASP A 125 -17.99 6.19 -17.86
C ASP A 125 -18.57 7.22 -16.87
N GLU A 126 -19.80 6.99 -16.42
CA GLU A 126 -20.42 7.80 -15.37
C GLU A 126 -19.71 7.60 -14.02
N LEU A 127 -19.34 6.36 -13.66
CA LEU A 127 -18.58 6.06 -12.45
C LEU A 127 -17.21 6.75 -12.42
N ILE A 128 -16.52 6.81 -13.56
CA ILE A 128 -15.24 7.53 -13.69
C ILE A 128 -15.39 9.01 -13.32
N THR A 129 -16.55 9.60 -13.63
CA THR A 129 -16.88 11.00 -13.35
C THR A 129 -17.40 11.20 -11.93
N LEU A 130 -18.17 10.24 -11.41
CA LEU A 130 -18.82 10.30 -10.10
C LEU A 130 -17.84 10.02 -8.95
N VAL A 131 -16.91 9.08 -9.13
CA VAL A 131 -15.95 8.69 -8.09
C VAL A 131 -14.89 9.79 -7.92
N PRO A 132 -14.78 10.38 -6.71
CA PRO A 132 -13.85 11.48 -6.46
C PRO A 132 -12.40 10.99 -6.55
N ARG A 133 -11.62 11.59 -7.47
CA ARG A 133 -10.17 11.33 -7.63
C ARG A 133 -9.28 12.34 -6.90
N LYS A 134 -9.87 13.39 -6.36
CA LYS A 134 -9.21 14.46 -5.61
C LYS A 134 -9.94 14.66 -4.29
N LEU A 135 -9.29 15.36 -3.37
CA LEU A 135 -9.88 15.72 -2.08
C LEU A 135 -11.23 16.43 -2.30
N ILE A 136 -12.27 15.93 -1.62
CA ILE A 136 -13.60 16.54 -1.67
C ILE A 136 -13.54 17.87 -0.92
N ILE A 137 -13.77 18.96 -1.65
CA ILE A 137 -13.81 20.30 -1.08
C ILE A 137 -15.24 20.58 -0.62
N PRO A 138 -15.47 20.94 0.65
CA PRO A 138 -16.78 21.35 1.12
C PRO A 138 -17.31 22.52 0.29
N ARG A 139 -18.53 22.39 -0.22
CA ARG A 139 -19.23 23.47 -0.92
C ARG A 139 -20.46 23.85 -0.11
N PHE A 140 -20.68 25.16 0.01
CA PHE A 140 -21.81 25.70 0.75
C PHE A 140 -22.81 26.28 -0.25
N ALA A 141 -24.08 25.98 -0.03
CA ALA A 141 -25.20 26.59 -0.75
C ALA A 141 -26.21 27.08 0.28
N VAL A 142 -26.74 28.28 0.07
CA VAL A 142 -27.82 28.83 0.88
C VAL A 142 -29.14 28.47 0.21
N ILE A 143 -29.99 27.72 0.91
CA ILE A 143 -31.27 27.21 0.40
C ILE A 143 -32.40 27.81 1.26
N LYS A 144 -33.44 28.33 0.61
CA LYS A 144 -34.64 28.85 1.31
C LYS A 144 -35.68 27.74 1.46
N PRO A 145 -36.57 27.80 2.47
CA PRO A 145 -37.68 26.86 2.59
C PRO A 145 -38.49 26.78 1.29
N GLY A 146 -38.85 25.56 0.90
CA GLY A 146 -39.51 25.24 -0.36
C GLY A 146 -38.58 25.08 -1.57
N GLN A 147 -37.25 25.17 -1.40
CA GLN A 147 -36.29 24.96 -2.49
C GLN A 147 -35.60 23.60 -2.44
N SER A 148 -35.13 23.15 -3.60
CA SER A 148 -34.47 21.86 -3.78
C SER A 148 -33.08 22.01 -4.38
N LEU A 149 -32.14 21.20 -3.92
CA LEU A 149 -30.81 21.05 -4.50
C LEU A 149 -30.76 19.74 -5.30
N LEU A 150 -30.31 19.81 -6.54
CA LEU A 150 -30.16 18.66 -7.44
C LEU A 150 -28.69 18.28 -7.61
N PHE A 151 -28.39 16.98 -7.54
CA PHE A 151 -27.04 16.43 -7.71
C PHE A 151 -26.95 15.66 -9.01
N GLY A 152 -26.56 16.33 -10.10
CA GLY A 152 -26.21 15.68 -11.38
C GLY A 152 -27.31 14.78 -11.98
N GLY A 153 -28.57 14.95 -11.58
CA GLY A 153 -29.69 14.09 -12.01
C GLY A 153 -29.92 12.82 -11.17
N THR A 154 -29.12 12.61 -10.12
CA THR A 154 -29.06 11.33 -9.39
C THR A 154 -29.68 11.39 -8.00
N ALA A 155 -29.62 12.56 -7.38
CA ALA A 155 -30.19 12.79 -6.07
C ALA A 155 -30.81 14.19 -6.01
N ARG A 156 -31.78 14.34 -5.12
CA ARG A 156 -32.46 15.59 -4.81
C ARG A 156 -32.52 15.76 -3.30
N LEU A 157 -32.21 16.95 -2.82
CA LEU A 157 -32.38 17.35 -1.43
C LEU A 157 -33.40 18.47 -1.38
N ASP A 158 -34.54 18.22 -0.76
CA ASP A 158 -35.63 19.18 -0.62
C ASP A 158 -35.59 19.82 0.77
N PHE A 159 -35.52 21.15 0.85
CA PHE A 159 -35.58 21.88 2.11
C PHE A 159 -36.99 22.41 2.32
N LEU A 160 -37.78 21.74 3.16
CA LEU A 160 -39.21 21.97 3.29
C LEU A 160 -39.54 23.14 4.23
N SER A 161 -39.10 23.09 5.49
CA SER A 161 -39.30 24.14 6.49
C SER A 161 -38.22 24.09 7.57
N THR A 162 -37.99 25.22 8.23
CA THR A 162 -37.19 25.32 9.47
C THR A 162 -37.89 24.68 10.66
#